data_AF-A0A1E9J5N5-F1
#
_entry.id   AF-A0A1E9J5N5-F1
#
_cell.length_a   1.000
_cell.length_b   1.000
_cell.length_c   1.000
_cell.angle_alpha   90.00
_cell.angle_beta   90.00
_cell.angle_gamma   90.00
#
_symmetry.space_group_name_H-M   'P 1'
#
loop_
_entity.id
_entity.type
_entity.pdbx_description
1 polymer ?
#
loop_
_entity_poly.entity_id
_entity_poly.type
_entity_poly.pdbx_seq_one_letter_code
_entity_poly.pdbx_strand_id
1 'polypeptide(L)'
;MKKSIVILAGVLLIQQISLSEVINKDVTFTEKTYGVCSTEMTVSVKDGKIESFSAVKGCPGNLAAIGKLLPGMEVTKVIELLDDNYCSGAPLAGYTSCMDNLVEMLKQHVTGEGEGPFIEIRKAQKAAANKVAFAGHVCSGCGLCQASLS
;
A
#
# COMPACT_ATOMS: atom_id res chain seq x y z
N MET A 1 20.83 55.81 -10.34
CA MET A 1 21.16 54.77 -9.34
C MET A 1 19.91 54.40 -8.56
N LYS A 2 19.17 53.38 -9.00
CA LYS A 2 18.12 52.69 -8.21
C LYS A 2 18.18 51.23 -8.63
N LYS A 3 19.26 50.58 -8.18
CA LYS A 3 19.32 49.13 -8.08
C LYS A 3 18.81 48.78 -6.68
N SER A 4 18.20 47.60 -6.59
CA SER A 4 18.15 46.75 -5.39
C SER A 4 16.78 46.59 -4.73
N ILE A 5 16.43 45.29 -4.60
CA ILE A 5 15.57 44.67 -3.60
C ILE A 5 14.07 44.63 -3.95
N VAL A 6 13.70 43.78 -4.92
CA VAL A 6 12.41 43.06 -4.89
C VAL A 6 12.55 41.67 -5.54
N ILE A 7 13.58 40.87 -5.18
CA ILE A 7 13.68 39.48 -5.67
C ILE A 7 14.28 38.60 -4.57
N LEU A 8 13.61 38.47 -3.43
CA LEU A 8 13.97 37.47 -2.41
C LEU A 8 12.77 36.94 -1.61
N ALA A 9 11.63 37.64 -1.58
CA ALA A 9 10.42 37.14 -0.90
C ALA A 9 9.61 36.12 -1.73
N GLY A 10 9.85 36.01 -3.05
CA GLY A 10 9.05 35.18 -3.95
C GLY A 10 9.46 33.70 -4.04
N VAL A 11 10.63 33.32 -3.51
CA VAL A 11 11.14 31.94 -3.62
C VAL A 11 10.74 31.08 -2.40
N LEU A 12 10.18 31.68 -1.35
CA LEU A 12 9.83 30.96 -0.12
C LEU A 12 8.39 30.40 -0.08
N LEU A 13 7.60 30.55 -1.16
CA LEU A 13 6.20 30.08 -1.22
C LEU A 13 5.97 28.90 -2.17
N ILE A 14 7.05 28.30 -2.71
CA ILE A 14 6.97 27.07 -3.51
C ILE A 14 7.70 25.95 -2.76
N GLN A 15 7.42 25.79 -1.48
CA GLN A 15 7.29 24.44 -0.94
C GLN A 15 5.80 24.15 -0.99
N GLN A 16 5.31 23.83 -2.19
CA GLN A 16 4.09 23.06 -2.30
C GLN A 16 4.43 21.69 -1.73
N ILE A 17 4.35 21.57 -0.41
CA ILE A 17 4.28 20.27 0.23
C ILE A 17 2.98 19.70 -0.34
N SER A 18 3.12 18.81 -1.31
CA SER A 18 2.06 17.93 -1.75
C SER A 18 1.70 17.07 -0.54
N LEU A 19 0.91 17.63 0.38
CA LEU A 19 0.20 16.82 1.36
C LEU A 19 -0.77 15.99 0.52
N SER A 20 -0.44 14.72 0.30
CA SER A 20 -1.45 13.74 -0.08
C SER A 20 -2.56 13.83 0.98
N GLU A 21 -3.73 14.29 0.55
CA GLU A 21 -4.81 14.60 1.46
C GLU A 21 -5.35 13.28 2.03
N VAL A 22 -5.28 13.13 3.36
CA VAL A 22 -5.88 11.97 4.05
C VAL A 22 -7.40 12.15 4.05
N ILE A 23 -8.08 11.46 3.14
CA ILE A 23 -9.53 11.49 2.98
C ILE A 23 -10.26 10.61 4.00
N ASN A 24 -9.62 9.54 4.49
CA ASN A 24 -10.23 8.62 5.44
C ASN A 24 -9.33 8.41 6.66
N LYS A 25 -9.62 9.18 7.72
CA LYS A 25 -8.79 9.22 8.93
C LYS A 25 -9.05 8.07 9.90
N ASP A 26 -10.18 7.37 9.75
CA ASP A 26 -10.60 6.32 10.67
C ASP A 26 -11.17 5.13 9.87
N VAL A 27 -10.32 4.13 9.63
CA VAL A 27 -10.68 2.98 8.79
C VAL A 27 -9.86 1.74 9.16
N THR A 28 -10.52 0.58 9.14
CA THR A 28 -9.85 -0.71 9.20
C THR A 28 -10.14 -1.49 7.92
N PHE A 29 -9.10 -2.03 7.30
CA PHE A 29 -9.24 -2.84 6.09
C PHE A 29 -8.30 -4.06 6.12
N THR A 30 -8.72 -5.11 5.42
CA THR A 30 -7.95 -6.34 5.22
C THR A 30 -7.93 -6.65 3.73
N GLU A 31 -6.75 -6.91 3.18
CA GLU A 31 -6.58 -7.12 1.75
C GLU A 31 -5.65 -8.29 1.46
N LYS A 32 -5.96 -9.02 0.39
CA LYS A 32 -5.04 -10.00 -0.17
C LYS A 32 -3.88 -9.28 -0.84
N THR A 33 -2.69 -9.80 -0.60
CA THR A 33 -1.44 -9.32 -1.17
C THR A 33 -1.19 -9.94 -2.55
N TYR A 34 -0.24 -9.37 -3.31
CA TYR A 34 0.12 -9.82 -4.65
C TYR A 34 1.63 -9.86 -4.83
N GLY A 35 2.12 -10.93 -5.46
CA GLY A 35 3.55 -11.05 -5.83
C GLY A 35 4.52 -11.15 -4.66
N VAL A 36 4.03 -11.32 -3.42
CA VAL A 36 4.82 -11.29 -2.17
C VAL A 36 4.59 -12.53 -1.32
N CYS A 37 5.45 -12.74 -0.30
CA CYS A 37 5.40 -13.92 0.56
C CYS A 37 4.24 -13.91 1.57
N SER A 38 3.79 -12.72 1.99
CA SER A 38 2.56 -12.60 2.78
C SER A 38 1.37 -12.89 1.88
N THR A 39 0.28 -13.40 2.46
CA THR A 39 -0.96 -13.71 1.72
C THR A 39 -2.10 -12.74 2.02
N GLU A 40 -2.01 -12.01 3.12
CA GLU A 40 -3.04 -11.08 3.59
C GLU A 40 -2.43 -10.09 4.59
N MET A 41 -2.91 -8.85 4.57
CA MET A 41 -2.54 -7.82 5.54
C MET A 41 -3.77 -7.09 6.05
N THR A 42 -3.74 -6.71 7.32
CA THR A 42 -4.78 -5.92 7.99
C THR A 42 -4.17 -4.67 8.59
N VAL A 43 -4.80 -3.53 8.34
CA VAL A 43 -4.37 -2.22 8.84
C VAL A 43 -5.57 -1.54 9.50
N SER A 44 -5.36 -0.96 10.68
CA SER A 44 -6.28 0.02 11.27
C SER A 44 -5.61 1.38 11.26
N VAL A 45 -6.36 2.39 10.85
CA VAL A 45 -5.99 3.81 10.86
C VAL A 45 -6.98 4.54 11.75
N LYS A 46 -6.46 5.42 12.60
CA LYS A 46 -7.24 6.26 13.50
C LYS A 46 -6.63 7.65 13.56
N ASP A 47 -7.45 8.68 13.45
CA ASP A 47 -7.01 10.09 13.40
C ASP A 47 -5.91 10.35 12.34
N GLY A 48 -5.92 9.60 11.23
CA GLY A 48 -4.90 9.70 10.16
C GLY A 48 -3.57 9.01 10.46
N LYS A 49 -3.46 8.30 11.59
CA LYS A 49 -2.27 7.54 12.02
C LYS A 49 -2.52 6.05 11.96
N ILE A 50 -1.49 5.26 11.72
CA ILE A 50 -1.60 3.80 11.86
C ILE A 50 -1.89 3.48 13.34
N GLU A 51 -2.98 2.78 13.61
CA GLU A 51 -3.31 2.24 14.93
C GLU A 51 -2.75 0.83 15.07
N SER A 52 -2.85 0.01 14.03
CA SER A 52 -2.28 -1.35 14.02
C SER A 52 -1.98 -1.86 12.61
N PHE A 53 -1.02 -2.80 12.54
CA PHE A 53 -0.68 -3.54 11.33
C PHE A 53 -0.46 -5.02 11.69
N SER A 54 -1.02 -5.93 10.88
CA SER A 54 -0.71 -7.35 10.94
C SER A 54 -0.68 -7.96 9.55
N ALA A 55 0.03 -9.07 9.41
CA ALA A 55 0.18 -9.79 8.16
C ALA A 55 0.15 -11.30 8.38
N VAL A 56 -0.44 -12.03 7.44
CA VAL A 56 -0.44 -13.49 7.39
C VAL A 56 0.71 -13.93 6.48
N LYS A 57 1.56 -14.85 6.97
CA LYS A 57 2.80 -15.31 6.31
C LYS A 57 3.78 -14.15 6.02
N GLY A 58 4.87 -14.45 5.31
CA GLY A 58 5.96 -13.53 5.03
C GLY A 58 7.13 -13.66 5.99
N CYS A 59 8.05 -12.69 5.98
CA CYS A 59 9.23 -12.71 6.85
C CYS A 59 8.80 -12.51 8.32
N PRO A 60 8.92 -13.53 9.20
CA PRO A 60 8.34 -13.47 10.53
C PRO A 60 8.95 -12.36 11.39
N GLY A 61 10.28 -12.20 11.35
CA GLY A 61 10.98 -11.17 12.11
C GLY A 61 10.67 -9.76 11.62
N ASN A 62 10.76 -9.52 10.30
CA ASN A 62 10.54 -8.19 9.75
C ASN A 62 9.09 -7.74 9.91
N LEU A 63 8.11 -8.58 9.57
CA LEU A 63 6.70 -8.17 9.67
C LEU A 63 6.25 -8.00 11.13
N ALA A 64 6.81 -8.78 12.06
CA ALA A 64 6.58 -8.57 13.49
C ALA A 64 7.21 -7.26 13.99
N ALA A 65 8.38 -6.88 13.48
CA ALA A 65 9.02 -5.60 13.81
C ALA A 65 8.19 -4.42 13.27
N ILE A 66 7.75 -4.48 12.01
CA ILE A 66 6.91 -3.45 11.39
C ILE A 66 5.59 -3.28 12.16
N GLY A 67 4.94 -4.37 12.58
CA GLY A 67 3.73 -4.30 13.41
C GLY A 67 3.91 -3.57 14.75
N LYS A 68 5.15 -3.43 15.24
CA LYS A 68 5.49 -2.65 16.45
C LYS A 68 5.93 -1.21 16.14
N LEU A 69 6.50 -0.97 14.96
CA LEU A 69 7.07 0.32 14.58
C LEU A 69 6.03 1.28 13.98
N LEU A 70 5.06 0.75 13.23
CA LEU A 70 4.06 1.58 12.56
C LEU A 70 3.04 2.28 13.49
N PRO A 71 2.55 1.67 14.59
CA PRO A 71 1.54 2.31 15.43
C PRO A 71 1.96 3.72 15.90
N GLY A 72 1.07 4.70 15.69
CA GLY A 72 1.25 6.12 16.00
C GLY A 72 1.86 6.97 14.88
N MET A 73 2.39 6.35 13.82
CA MET A 73 2.94 7.07 12.65
C MET A 73 1.83 7.64 11.77
N GLU A 74 2.05 8.85 11.25
CA GLU A 74 1.18 9.45 10.21
C GLU A 74 1.19 8.57 8.96
N VAL A 75 0.01 8.31 8.38
CA VAL A 75 -0.09 7.47 7.17
C VAL A 75 0.73 8.04 6.02
N THR A 76 0.69 9.37 5.81
CA THR A 76 1.47 10.04 4.76
C THR A 76 2.97 9.83 4.94
N LYS A 77 3.46 9.79 6.20
CA LYS A 77 4.87 9.52 6.49
C LYS A 77 5.23 8.06 6.23
N VAL A 78 4.32 7.13 6.53
CA VAL A 78 4.52 5.70 6.23
C VAL A 78 4.60 5.48 4.74
N ILE A 79 3.72 6.11 3.95
CA ILE A 79 3.75 6.07 2.48
C ILE A 79 5.10 6.61 2.00
N GLU A 80 5.49 7.82 2.39
CA GLU A 80 6.77 8.44 1.99
C GLU A 80 8.00 7.57 2.31
N LEU A 81 8.00 6.89 3.47
CA LEU A 81 9.14 6.08 3.91
C LEU A 81 9.24 4.71 3.21
N LEU A 82 8.11 4.15 2.77
CA LEU A 82 8.02 2.77 2.33
C LEU A 82 7.65 2.62 0.85
N ASP A 83 7.36 3.73 0.15
CA ASP A 83 7.10 3.72 -1.30
C ASP A 83 8.30 3.16 -2.05
N ASP A 84 8.05 2.47 -3.16
CA ASP A 84 9.07 1.82 -4.00
C ASP A 84 10.05 0.89 -3.25
N ASN A 85 9.63 0.34 -2.11
CA ASN A 85 10.43 -0.60 -1.33
C ASN A 85 10.31 -2.02 -1.90
N TYR A 86 11.14 -2.40 -2.87
CA TYR A 86 11.07 -3.72 -3.51
C TYR A 86 11.89 -4.81 -2.79
N CYS A 87 11.44 -6.06 -2.89
CA CYS A 87 12.11 -7.21 -2.28
C CYS A 87 12.62 -8.18 -3.35
N SER A 88 13.91 -8.53 -3.30
CA SER A 88 14.52 -9.52 -4.20
C SER A 88 14.16 -10.97 -3.87
N GLY A 89 13.69 -11.24 -2.65
CA GLY A 89 13.26 -12.56 -2.19
C GLY A 89 11.76 -12.82 -2.30
N ALA A 90 11.00 -11.92 -2.93
CA ALA A 90 9.57 -12.09 -3.14
C ALA A 90 9.29 -13.02 -4.36
N PRO A 91 8.11 -13.67 -4.42
CA PRO A 91 7.67 -14.41 -5.61
C PRO A 91 7.77 -13.61 -6.91
N LEU A 92 7.42 -12.32 -6.89
CA LEU A 92 7.69 -11.38 -7.98
C LEU A 92 8.88 -10.48 -7.63
N ALA A 93 10.07 -11.08 -7.64
CA ALA A 93 11.31 -10.49 -7.18
C ALA A 93 11.66 -9.18 -7.91
N GLY A 94 11.98 -8.14 -7.14
CA GLY A 94 12.47 -6.85 -7.66
C GLY A 94 11.39 -5.90 -8.21
N TYR A 95 10.11 -6.30 -8.18
CA TYR A 95 8.99 -5.47 -8.66
C TYR A 95 8.03 -5.05 -7.54
N THR A 96 8.06 -5.72 -6.39
CA THR A 96 7.15 -5.43 -5.27
C THR A 96 7.72 -6.00 -3.96
N SER A 97 7.10 -5.65 -2.83
CA SER A 97 7.35 -6.24 -1.51
C SER A 97 6.12 -6.14 -0.61
N CYS A 98 6.18 -6.80 0.54
CA CYS A 98 5.16 -6.65 1.57
C CYS A 98 4.89 -5.18 1.96
N MET A 99 5.91 -4.32 1.94
CA MET A 99 5.76 -2.91 2.33
C MET A 99 5.23 -2.07 1.17
N ASP A 100 5.65 -2.36 -0.06
CA ASP A 100 5.08 -1.78 -1.28
C ASP A 100 3.58 -2.13 -1.41
N ASN A 101 3.20 -3.38 -1.11
CA ASN A 101 1.79 -3.79 -0.99
C ASN A 101 1.04 -2.96 0.06
N LEU A 102 1.63 -2.73 1.24
CA LEU A 102 1.04 -1.92 2.30
C LEU A 102 0.84 -0.46 1.86
N VAL A 103 1.82 0.14 1.18
CA VAL A 103 1.72 1.50 0.66
C VAL A 103 0.56 1.63 -0.33
N GLU A 104 0.44 0.71 -1.28
CA GLU A 104 -0.68 0.73 -2.23
C GLU A 104 -2.04 0.45 -1.59
N MET A 105 -2.09 -0.25 -0.45
CA MET A 105 -3.32 -0.38 0.34
C MET A 105 -3.68 0.94 1.04
N LEU A 106 -2.69 1.61 1.65
CA LEU A 106 -2.88 2.89 2.34
C LEU A 106 -3.29 3.99 1.37
N LYS A 107 -2.60 4.11 0.22
CA LYS A 107 -2.96 5.06 -0.82
C LYS A 107 -4.45 4.94 -1.15
N GLN A 108 -4.90 3.72 -1.48
CA GLN A 108 -6.28 3.46 -1.90
C GLN A 108 -7.32 3.75 -0.81
N HIS A 109 -7.09 3.28 0.43
CA HIS A 109 -8.13 3.32 1.47
C HIS A 109 -8.10 4.59 2.32
N VAL A 110 -6.98 5.32 2.32
CA VAL A 110 -6.74 6.44 3.24
C VAL A 110 -6.56 7.77 2.51
N THR A 111 -5.88 7.79 1.35
CA THR A 111 -5.61 9.04 0.60
C THR A 111 -6.45 9.18 -0.67
N GLY A 112 -7.04 8.09 -1.16
CA GLY A 112 -7.79 8.09 -2.42
C GLY A 112 -6.91 8.09 -3.67
N GLU A 113 -5.59 8.18 -3.51
CA GLU A 113 -4.60 7.92 -4.54
C GLU A 113 -4.42 6.40 -4.70
N GLY A 114 -4.05 5.92 -5.87
CA GLY A 114 -3.82 4.49 -6.05
C GLY A 114 -3.28 4.22 -7.43
N GLU A 115 -2.07 3.71 -7.51
CA GLU A 115 -1.38 3.43 -8.76
C GLU A 115 -0.90 1.97 -8.79
N GLY A 116 -0.40 1.50 -9.93
CA GLY A 116 0.19 0.18 -10.02
C GLY A 116 -0.78 -1.01 -10.12
N PRO A 117 -0.23 -2.25 -10.16
CA PRO A 117 -0.97 -3.45 -10.51
C PRO A 117 -2.06 -3.82 -9.49
N PHE A 118 -1.96 -3.30 -8.27
CA PHE A 118 -2.94 -3.54 -7.22
C PHE A 118 -4.33 -3.05 -7.56
N ILE A 119 -4.46 -1.89 -8.19
CA ILE A 119 -5.77 -1.34 -8.56
C ILE A 119 -6.46 -2.26 -9.56
N GLU A 120 -5.74 -2.73 -10.57
CA GLU A 120 -6.29 -3.64 -11.57
C GLU A 120 -6.59 -5.03 -11.00
N ILE A 121 -5.71 -5.57 -10.15
CA ILE A 121 -5.95 -6.83 -9.44
C ILE A 121 -7.18 -6.70 -8.53
N ARG A 122 -7.33 -5.61 -7.78
CA ARG A 122 -8.47 -5.38 -6.88
C ARG A 122 -9.75 -5.11 -7.66
N LYS A 123 -9.71 -4.36 -8.76
CA LYS A 123 -10.85 -4.20 -9.69
C LYS A 123 -11.27 -5.56 -10.24
N ALA A 124 -10.32 -6.37 -10.68
CA ALA A 124 -10.58 -7.72 -11.17
C ALA A 124 -11.13 -8.63 -10.05
N GLN A 125 -10.62 -8.55 -8.83
CA GLN A 125 -11.13 -9.29 -7.66
C GLN A 125 -12.54 -8.85 -7.27
N LYS A 126 -12.83 -7.54 -7.24
CA LYS A 126 -14.19 -7.01 -6.99
C LYS A 126 -15.16 -7.38 -8.11
N ALA A 127 -14.73 -7.30 -9.37
CA ALA A 127 -15.51 -7.74 -10.53
C ALA A 127 -15.72 -9.26 -10.53
N ALA A 128 -14.74 -10.04 -10.06
CA ALA A 128 -14.82 -11.49 -9.88
C ALA A 128 -15.68 -11.88 -8.67
N ALA A 129 -15.67 -11.12 -7.57
CA ALA A 129 -16.57 -11.30 -6.44
C ALA A 129 -18.04 -11.14 -6.86
N ASN A 130 -18.31 -10.27 -7.85
CA ASN A 130 -19.62 -10.17 -8.51
C ASN A 130 -19.88 -11.27 -9.56
N LYS A 131 -18.91 -12.14 -9.86
CA LYS A 131 -18.99 -13.19 -10.89
C LYS A 131 -18.75 -14.61 -10.35
N VAL A 132 -18.96 -14.88 -9.06
CA VAL A 132 -18.88 -16.27 -8.57
C VAL A 132 -20.19 -16.75 -7.97
N ALA A 133 -20.97 -17.38 -8.83
CA ALA A 133 -21.52 -18.69 -8.52
C ALA A 133 -21.40 -19.57 -9.78
N PHE A 134 -20.29 -20.29 -9.93
CA PHE A 134 -20.24 -21.48 -10.78
C PHE A 134 -19.38 -22.55 -10.12
N ALA A 135 -20.03 -23.64 -9.68
CA ALA A 135 -19.42 -24.80 -9.03
C ALA A 135 -18.50 -24.53 -7.81
N GLY A 136 -18.65 -23.39 -7.14
CA GLY A 136 -18.06 -23.13 -5.82
C GLY A 136 -16.54 -22.93 -5.78
N HIS A 137 -15.87 -22.61 -6.89
CA HIS A 137 -14.44 -22.26 -6.91
C HIS A 137 -14.14 -20.96 -7.67
N VAL A 138 -13.37 -20.07 -7.05
CA VAL A 138 -12.88 -18.81 -7.65
C VAL A 138 -11.40 -18.97 -7.98
N CYS A 139 -11.07 -19.07 -9.27
CA CYS A 139 -9.68 -18.92 -9.70
C CYS A 139 -9.30 -17.44 -9.57
N SER A 140 -8.41 -17.13 -8.62
CA SER A 140 -8.00 -15.76 -8.30
C SER A 140 -6.68 -15.34 -8.95
N GLY A 141 -6.11 -16.17 -9.84
CA GLY A 141 -4.86 -15.85 -10.56
C GLY A 141 -3.63 -15.63 -9.66
N CYS A 142 -3.68 -16.06 -8.40
CA CYS A 142 -2.67 -15.79 -7.37
C CYS A 142 -1.40 -16.67 -7.43
N GLY A 143 -1.29 -17.57 -8.41
CA GLY A 143 -0.13 -18.44 -8.59
C GLY A 143 -0.05 -19.66 -7.66
N LEU A 144 -1.11 -20.00 -6.92
CA LEU A 144 -1.14 -21.14 -5.98
C LEU A 144 -1.59 -22.47 -6.61
N CYS A 145 -2.10 -22.46 -7.83
CA CYS A 145 -2.42 -23.69 -8.56
C CYS A 145 -1.17 -24.14 -9.32
N GLN A 146 -0.44 -25.12 -8.79
CA GLN A 146 0.36 -26.00 -9.63
C GLN A 146 -0.60 -26.86 -10.45
N ALA A 147 -1.16 -26.30 -11.52
CA ALA A 147 -1.68 -27.15 -12.58
C ALA A 147 -0.46 -27.81 -13.23
N SER A 148 -0.08 -28.98 -12.73
CA SER A 148 0.63 -29.94 -13.56
C SER A 148 -0.32 -30.28 -14.70
N LEU A 149 -0.09 -29.69 -15.87
CA LEU A 149 -0.67 -30.15 -17.12
C LEU A 149 -0.12 -31.57 -17.35
N SER A 150 -0.89 -32.57 -16.95
CA SER A 150 -0.83 -33.93 -17.49
C SER A 150 -1.88 -34.08 -18.56
#